data_AF-A0A534B804-F1
#
_entry.id   AF-A0A534B804-F1
#
_cell.length_a   1.000
_cell.length_b   1.000
_cell.length_c   1.000
_cell.angle_alpha   90.00
_cell.angle_beta   90.00
_cell.angle_gamma   90.00
#
_symmetry.space_group_name_H-M   'P 1'
#
loop_
_entity.id
_entity.type
_entity.pdbx_description
1 polymer ?
#
loop_
_entity_poly.entity_id
_entity_poly.type
_entity_poly.pdbx_seq_one_letter_code
_entity_poly.pdbx_strand_id
1 'polypeptide(L)' 'MNDATTLTELIEANRTRPHRITYLEGENQTREESFAELYERSLGILYHLQRLGARRGRSGSATSTA' A
#
# COMPACT_ATOMS: atom_id res chain seq x y z
N MET A 1 2.94 20.92 8.84
CA MET A 1 2.96 19.52 9.32
C MET A 1 1.65 18.89 8.85
N ASN A 2 1.59 17.61 8.50
CA ASN A 2 0.32 16.97 8.13
C ASN A 2 -0.34 16.45 9.41
N ASP A 3 -1.56 16.89 9.74
CA ASP A 3 -2.30 16.53 10.97
C ASP A 3 -2.96 15.12 10.88
N ALA A 4 -2.39 14.26 10.05
CA ALA A 4 -2.89 12.90 9.84
C ALA A 4 -2.73 12.08 11.12
N THR A 5 -3.81 11.40 11.49
CA THR A 5 -3.89 10.52 12.67
C THR A 5 -3.81 9.04 12.29
N THR A 6 -4.00 8.72 11.02
CA THR A 6 -3.85 7.36 10.48
C THR A 6 -2.85 7.33 9.32
N LEU A 7 -2.26 6.16 9.07
CA LEU A 7 -1.38 5.96 7.91
C LEU A 7 -2.12 6.16 6.58
N THR A 8 -3.41 5.82 6.54
CA THR A 8 -4.27 6.03 5.37
C THR A 8 -4.42 7.52 5.06
N GLU A 9 -4.71 8.34 6.07
CA GLU A 9 -4.76 9.81 5.92
C GLU A 9 -3.41 10.37 5.47
N LEU A 10 -2.31 9.84 6.01
CA LEU A 10 -0.98 10.29 5.65
C LEU A 10 -0.67 10.03 4.17
N ILE A 11 -0.93 8.82 3.67
CA ILE A 11 -0.67 8.51 2.25
C ILE A 11 -1.60 9.30 1.32
N GLU A 12 -2.87 9.47 1.69
CA GLU A 12 -3.85 10.22 0.91
C GLU A 12 -3.47 11.70 0.81
N ALA A 13 -3.08 12.33 1.91
CA ALA A 13 -2.66 13.73 1.94
C ALA A 13 -1.35 13.99 1.17
N ASN A 14 -0.55 12.95 0.92
CA ASN A 14 0.69 13.05 0.15
C ASN A 14 0.50 12.69 -1.34
N ARG A 15 -0.71 12.32 -1.78
CA ARG A 15 -1.01 11.88 -3.15
C ARG A 15 -0.55 12.87 -4.23
N THR A 16 -0.62 14.16 -3.95
CA THR A 16 -0.28 15.24 -4.89
C THR A 16 1.17 15.71 -4.79
N ARG A 17 1.95 15.18 -3.85
CA ARG A 17 3.36 15.56 -3.72
C ARG A 17 4.18 14.98 -4.87
N PRO A 18 5.18 15.71 -5.38
CA PRO A 18 6.01 15.26 -6.51
C PRO A 18 7.01 14.16 -6.13
N HIS A 19 6.97 13.65 -4.90
CA HIS A 19 7.89 12.62 -4.43
C HIS A 19 7.52 11.24 -4.99
N ARG A 20 8.54 10.41 -5.18
CA ARG A 20 8.43 9.05 -5.72
C ARG A 20 9.19 8.06 -4.84
N ILE A 21 8.77 6.82 -4.88
CA ILE A 21 9.40 5.66 -4.26
C ILE A 21 10.18 4.95 -5.37
N THR A 22 11.49 4.82 -5.19
CA THR A 22 12.35 4.11 -6.13
C THR A 22 12.63 2.71 -5.58
N TYR A 23 12.11 1.70 -6.29
CA TYR A 23 12.43 0.29 -6.07
C TYR A 23 13.70 -0.06 -6.84
N LEU A 24 14.65 -0.72 -6.17
CA LEU A 24 15.84 -1.28 -6.79
C LEU A 24 15.56 -2.77 -7.08
N GLU A 25 15.25 -3.11 -8.32
CA GLU A 25 14.80 -4.46 -8.72
C GLU A 25 15.95 -5.35 -9.21
N GLY A 26 17.12 -4.79 -9.45
CA GLY A 26 18.31 -5.51 -9.88
C GLY A 26 19.45 -4.58 -10.25
N GLU A 27 20.54 -5.15 -10.74
CA GLU A 27 21.66 -4.35 -11.26
C GLU A 27 21.19 -3.49 -12.43
N ASN A 28 21.20 -2.17 -12.24
CA ASN A 28 20.69 -1.15 -13.16
C ASN A 28 19.19 -1.22 -13.48
N GLN A 29 18.39 -1.94 -12.66
CA GLN A 29 16.93 -1.98 -12.81
C GLN A 29 16.28 -1.22 -11.66
N THR A 30 15.61 -0.12 -12.00
CA THR A 30 14.83 0.67 -11.06
C THR A 30 13.40 0.79 -11.55
N ARG A 31 12.46 0.78 -10.60
CA ARG A 31 11.07 1.14 -10.84
C ARG A 31 10.70 2.28 -9.93
N GLU A 32 10.13 3.34 -10.47
CA GLU A 32 9.65 4.47 -9.68
C GLU A 32 8.13 4.50 -9.60
N GLU A 33 7.61 4.75 -8.41
CA GLU A 33 6.18 4.85 -8.15
C GLU A 33 5.88 6.14 -7.39
N SER A 34 4.96 6.96 -7.88
CA SER A 34 4.45 8.12 -7.15
C SER A 34 3.60 7.70 -5.95
N PHE A 35 3.40 8.61 -4.99
CA PHE A 35 2.45 8.35 -3.91
C PHE A 35 1.00 8.18 -4.40
N ALA A 36 0.64 8.76 -5.55
CA ALA A 36 -0.65 8.51 -6.18
C ALA A 36 -0.80 7.06 -6.67
N GLU A 37 0.23 6.55 -7.35
CA GLU A 37 0.25 5.16 -7.82
C GLU A 37 0.27 4.17 -6.65
N LEU A 38 1.05 4.45 -5.61
CA LEU A 38 1.09 3.63 -4.40
C LEU A 38 -0.28 3.57 -3.71
N TYR A 39 -0.99 4.70 -3.61
CA TYR A 39 -2.32 4.76 -2.99
C TYR A 39 -3.31 3.86 -3.73
N GLU A 40 -3.42 4.00 -5.06
CA GLU A 40 -4.32 3.18 -5.88
C GLU A 40 -3.95 1.69 -5.80
N ARG A 41 -2.65 1.35 -5.86
CA ARG A 41 -2.20 -0.04 -5.73
C ARG A 41 -2.54 -0.62 -4.35
N SER A 42 -2.39 0.17 -3.29
CA SER A 42 -2.73 -0.24 -1.92
C SER A 42 -4.22 -0.54 -1.78
N LEU A 43 -5.10 0.27 -2.40
CA LEU A 43 -6.54 -0.01 -2.45
C LEU A 43 -6.86 -1.29 -3.22
N GLY A 44 -6.20 -1.53 -4.35
CA GLY A 44 -6.36 -2.79 -5.11
C GLY A 44 -5.98 -4.03 -4.28
N ILE A 45 -4.84 -3.98 -3.59
CA ILE A 45 -4.40 -5.06 -2.69
C ILE A 45 -5.42 -5.26 -1.56
N LEU A 46 -5.88 -4.18 -0.93
CA LEU A 46 -6.88 -4.26 0.14
C LEU A 46 -8.18 -4.91 -0.35
N TYR A 47 -8.67 -4.53 -1.53
CA TYR A 47 -9.85 -5.13 -2.14
C TYR A 47 -9.68 -6.65 -2.33
N HIS A 48 -8.53 -7.08 -2.84
CA HIS A 48 -8.24 -8.50 -3.00
C HIS A 48 -8.18 -9.24 -1.66
N LEU A 49 -7.53 -8.66 -0.65
CA LEU A 49 -7.46 -9.24 0.70
C LEU A 49 -8.86 -9.39 1.32
N GLN A 50 -9.72 -8.38 1.19
CA GLN A 50 -11.09 -8.42 1.68
C GLN A 50 -11.90 -9.51 0.98
N ARG A 51 -11.73 -9.67 -0.34
CA ARG A 51 -12.37 -10.74 -1.11
C ARG A 51 -11.91 -12.13 -0.69
N LEU A 52 -10.67 -12.27 -0.23
CA LEU A 52 -10.13 -13.51 0.35
C LEU A 52 -10.59 -13.75 1.80
N GLY A 53 -11.46 -12.89 2.35
CA GLY A 53 -12.02 -13.04 3.69
C GLY A 53 -11.20 -12.38 4.80
N ALA A 54 -10.21 -11.55 4.46
CA ALA A 54 -9.54 -10.71 5.45
C ALA A 54 -10.57 -9.74 6.08
N ARG A 55 -10.53 -9.62 7.40
CA ARG A 55 -11.41 -8.73 8.18
C ARG A 55 -10.56 -7.71 8.93
N ARG A 56 -11.18 -6.59 9.29
CA ARG A 56 -10.54 -5.58 10.15
C ARG A 56 -10.00 -6.23 11.42
N GLY A 57 -8.78 -5.87 11.83
CA GLY A 57 -8.12 -6.41 13.01
C GLY A 57 -7.51 -7.82 12.86
N ARG A 58 -7.66 -8.47 11.70
CA ARG A 58 -7.07 -9.79 11.44
C ARG A 58 -5.62 -9.66 10.99
N SER A 59 -4.68 -10.21 11.76
CA SER A 59 -3.34 -10.54 11.27
C SER A 59 -3.41 -11.91 10.57
N GLY A 60 -2.82 -12.03 9.38
CA GLY A 60 -2.98 -13.22 8.53
C GLY A 60 -2.39 -14.49 9.14
N SER A 61 -3.19 -15.31 9.81
CA SER A 61 -3.03 -16.77 9.76
C SER A 61 -4.15 -17.36 8.92
N ALA A 62 -3.80 -17.80 7.72
CA ALA A 62 -4.56 -18.83 7.03
C ALA A 62 -3.94 -20.14 7.50
N THR A 63 -4.47 -20.71 8.57
CA THR A 63 -4.22 -22.12 8.89
C THR A 63 -4.77 -22.92 7.72
N SER A 64 -3.85 -23.43 6.90
CA SER A 64 -4.08 -24.53 5.98
C SER A 64 -4.75 -25.66 6.76
N THR A 65 -6.06 -25.80 6.59
CA THR A 65 -6.79 -26.98 7.07
C THR A 65 -6.90 -27.87 5.85
N ALA A 66 -5.94 -28.79 5.73
CA ALA A 66 -6.04 -29.99 4.93
C ALA A 66 -6.56 -31.11 5.83
#